data_AF-A0A9E5CVA9-F1
#
_entry.id   AF-A0A9E5CVA9-F1
#
_cell.length_a   1.000
_cell.length_b   1.000
_cell.length_c   1.000
_cell.angle_alpha   90.00
_cell.angle_beta   90.00
_cell.angle_gamma   90.00
#
_symmetry.space_group_name_H-M   'P 1'
#
loop_
_entity.id
_entity.type
_entity.pdbx_description
1 polymer ?
#
loop_
_entity_poly.entity_id
_entity_poly.type
_entity_poly.pdbx_seq_one_letter_code
_entity_poly.pdbx_strand_id
1 'polypeptide(L)'
;KRVGALEKAAGIVVVDAPPHADADGRAVAASGALAKRLKAKVLGVLPYERGLGATAVAAWREAYGDALLGFVVNRRTRYAERDAADRLAPELEAAGAPVIGVLAEERLMLAPTVRQVMELLGGTLFAGASGLDRLIEHFLIGGLVTEWGGNYFNRLPNQAVIARGGRADIQMSALNFPLNALVLTGCTQPPQYVAQRAESLDVPLLTVERNTHETAEALEALAGIVTVHHREKIERFTAMVEQCVDLDALAARLAPAKARRPARRRPRAPRARKST
;
A
#
# COMPACT_ATOMS: atom_id res chain seq x y z
N LYS A 1 -20.00 -7.04 -22.42
CA LYS A 1 -19.39 -7.85 -23.51
C LYS A 1 -17.89 -8.09 -23.30
N ARG A 2 -17.04 -7.07 -23.05
CA ARG A 2 -15.59 -7.26 -22.80
C ARG A 2 -15.25 -8.07 -21.53
N VAL A 3 -15.85 -7.76 -20.38
CA VAL A 3 -15.57 -8.47 -19.11
C VAL A 3 -15.91 -9.96 -19.16
N GLY A 4 -17.08 -10.33 -19.72
CA GLY A 4 -17.45 -11.74 -19.87
C GLY A 4 -16.61 -12.54 -20.87
N ALA A 5 -15.85 -11.88 -21.75
CA ALA A 5 -14.85 -12.55 -22.58
C ALA A 5 -13.55 -12.83 -21.78
N LEU A 6 -13.15 -11.89 -20.92
CA LEU A 6 -12.01 -12.05 -20.02
C LEU A 6 -12.26 -13.13 -18.96
N GLU A 7 -13.47 -13.20 -18.42
CA GLU A 7 -13.87 -14.22 -17.44
C GLU A 7 -13.68 -15.65 -17.96
N LYS A 8 -14.03 -15.88 -19.23
CA LYS A 8 -13.84 -17.18 -19.90
C LYS A 8 -12.36 -17.55 -20.09
N ALA A 9 -11.46 -16.57 -20.12
CA ALA A 9 -10.03 -16.78 -20.37
C ALA A 9 -9.20 -16.89 -19.08
N ALA A 10 -9.56 -16.13 -18.03
CA ALA A 10 -8.75 -15.97 -16.82
C ALA A 10 -9.31 -16.68 -15.57
N GLY A 11 -10.56 -17.17 -15.61
CA GLY A 11 -11.22 -17.83 -14.48
C GLY A 11 -11.70 -16.86 -13.38
N ILE A 12 -10.84 -15.94 -12.94
CA ILE A 12 -11.17 -14.84 -12.02
C ILE A 12 -10.79 -13.52 -12.69
N VAL A 13 -11.68 -12.53 -12.61
CA VAL A 13 -11.43 -11.16 -13.09
C VAL A 13 -11.58 -10.22 -11.91
N VAL A 14 -10.48 -9.54 -11.57
CA VAL A 14 -10.52 -8.44 -10.59
C VAL A 14 -10.83 -7.15 -11.33
N VAL A 15 -11.83 -6.42 -10.85
CA VAL A 15 -12.23 -5.12 -11.39
C VAL A 15 -12.05 -4.09 -10.29
N ASP A 16 -11.10 -3.18 -10.49
CA ASP A 16 -10.99 -2.00 -9.62
C ASP A 16 -12.20 -1.08 -9.88
N ALA A 17 -12.93 -0.79 -8.81
CA ALA A 17 -14.19 -0.05 -8.88
C ALA A 17 -13.96 1.40 -8.43
N PRO A 18 -14.81 2.36 -8.87
CA PRO A 18 -14.81 3.69 -8.27
C PRO A 18 -15.01 3.60 -6.76
N PRO A 19 -14.57 4.62 -5.99
CA PRO A 19 -14.72 4.62 -4.54
C PRO A 19 -16.19 4.43 -4.13
N HIS A 20 -16.42 3.76 -3.01
CA HIS A 20 -17.78 3.53 -2.50
C HIS A 20 -18.49 4.83 -2.11
N ALA A 21 -17.73 5.77 -1.55
CA ALA A 21 -18.20 7.09 -1.13
C ALA A 21 -17.26 8.18 -1.67
N ASP A 22 -17.81 9.37 -1.88
CA ASP A 22 -17.03 10.57 -2.21
C ASP A 22 -16.30 11.14 -0.98
N ALA A 23 -15.60 12.26 -1.15
CA ALA A 23 -14.87 12.92 -0.07
C ALA A 23 -15.78 13.43 1.06
N ASP A 24 -17.07 13.66 0.79
CA ASP A 24 -18.07 14.05 1.78
C ASP A 24 -18.74 12.84 2.47
N GLY A 25 -18.31 11.62 2.13
CA GLY A 25 -18.87 10.38 2.65
C GLY A 25 -20.21 9.98 2.00
N ARG A 26 -20.61 10.61 0.90
CA ARG A 26 -21.85 10.26 0.19
C ARG A 26 -21.62 9.08 -0.75
N ALA A 27 -22.57 8.15 -0.79
CA ALA A 27 -22.47 6.96 -1.62
C ALA A 27 -22.36 7.30 -3.12
N VAL A 28 -21.39 6.68 -3.79
CA VAL A 28 -21.19 6.79 -5.24
C VAL A 28 -22.02 5.71 -5.93
N ALA A 29 -23.14 6.11 -6.54
CA ALA A 29 -24.08 5.20 -7.20
C ALA A 29 -23.43 4.33 -8.30
N ALA A 30 -22.38 4.83 -8.96
CA ALA A 30 -21.69 4.14 -10.04
C ALA A 30 -21.11 2.78 -9.60
N SER A 31 -20.58 2.67 -8.37
CA SER A 31 -19.95 1.45 -7.87
C SER A 31 -20.98 0.34 -7.62
N GLY A 32 -22.11 0.69 -7.01
CA GLY A 32 -23.24 -0.23 -6.83
C GLY A 32 -23.84 -0.68 -8.17
N ALA A 33 -24.02 0.25 -9.11
CA ALA A 33 -24.52 -0.05 -10.45
C ALA A 33 -23.56 -0.98 -11.23
N LEU A 34 -22.25 -0.77 -11.11
CA LEU A 34 -21.22 -1.59 -11.75
C LEU A 34 -21.26 -3.03 -11.22
N ALA A 35 -21.27 -3.20 -9.89
CA ALA A 35 -21.34 -4.51 -9.25
C ALA A 35 -22.60 -5.28 -9.69
N LYS A 36 -23.77 -4.63 -9.69
CA LYS A 36 -25.03 -5.22 -10.15
C LYS A 36 -24.98 -5.61 -11.63
N ARG A 37 -24.47 -4.74 -12.50
CA ARG A 37 -24.38 -4.98 -13.95
C ARG A 37 -23.44 -6.13 -14.29
N LEU A 38 -22.35 -6.28 -13.53
CA LEU A 38 -21.40 -7.38 -13.69
C LEU A 38 -21.82 -8.65 -12.94
N LYS A 39 -22.86 -8.59 -12.10
CA LYS A 39 -23.19 -9.65 -11.12
C LYS A 39 -21.97 -10.05 -10.29
N ALA A 40 -21.11 -9.07 -10.02
CA ALA A 40 -19.82 -9.29 -9.38
C ALA A 40 -20.00 -9.46 -7.87
N LYS A 41 -19.14 -10.27 -7.28
CA LYS A 41 -18.90 -10.25 -5.84
C LYS A 41 -18.03 -9.05 -5.47
N VAL A 42 -18.23 -8.49 -4.28
CA VAL A 42 -17.60 -7.25 -3.84
C VAL A 42 -16.76 -7.53 -2.60
N LEU A 43 -15.48 -7.19 -2.65
CA LEU A 43 -14.60 -7.13 -1.48
C LEU A 43 -14.41 -5.66 -1.13
N GLY A 44 -14.83 -5.24 0.06
CA GLY A 44 -14.62 -3.86 0.51
C GLY A 44 -13.20 -3.68 1.03
N VAL A 45 -12.55 -2.58 0.66
CA VAL A 45 -11.26 -2.19 1.23
C VAL A 45 -11.47 -0.89 1.99
N LEU A 46 -11.24 -0.91 3.30
CA LEU A 46 -11.51 0.21 4.19
C LEU A 46 -10.23 0.66 4.88
N PRO A 47 -9.95 1.96 5.02
CA PRO A 47 -8.91 2.41 5.92
C PRO A 47 -9.29 2.09 7.36
N TYR A 48 -8.32 1.71 8.18
CA TYR A 48 -8.51 1.59 9.61
C TYR A 48 -8.74 2.98 10.21
N GLU A 49 -9.85 3.13 10.92
CA GLU A 49 -10.18 4.32 11.69
C GLU A 49 -10.80 3.90 13.02
N ARG A 50 -10.55 4.66 14.10
CA ARG A 50 -11.16 4.32 15.41
C ARG A 50 -12.68 4.38 15.37
N GLY A 51 -13.25 5.24 14.53
CA GLY A 51 -14.70 5.35 14.33
C GLY A 51 -15.30 4.32 13.39
N LEU A 52 -14.48 3.46 12.77
CA LEU A 52 -14.98 2.40 11.90
C LEU A 52 -15.71 1.34 12.74
N GLY A 53 -16.86 0.90 12.23
CA GLY A 53 -17.76 0.01 12.96
C GLY A 53 -19.03 -0.34 12.18
N ALA A 54 -20.09 -0.70 12.90
CA ALA A 54 -21.32 -1.25 12.32
C ALA A 54 -22.02 -0.32 11.29
N THR A 55 -21.97 1.00 11.48
CA THR A 55 -22.58 1.98 10.56
C THR A 55 -21.99 1.89 9.15
N ALA A 56 -20.67 1.70 9.04
CA ALA A 56 -20.01 1.52 7.74
C ALA A 56 -20.49 0.23 7.07
N VAL A 57 -20.61 -0.86 7.84
CA VAL A 57 -21.15 -2.13 7.32
C VAL A 57 -22.56 -1.96 6.79
N ALA A 58 -23.43 -1.25 7.52
CA ALA A 58 -24.81 -1.00 7.10
C ALA A 58 -24.88 -0.31 5.73
N ALA A 59 -24.08 0.75 5.53
CA ALA A 59 -24.03 1.48 4.26
C ALA A 59 -23.57 0.59 3.09
N TRP A 60 -22.55 -0.24 3.30
CA TRP A 60 -22.08 -1.17 2.26
C TRP A 60 -23.10 -2.28 1.98
N ARG A 61 -23.78 -2.81 3.01
CA ARG A 61 -24.83 -3.81 2.84
C ARG A 61 -26.04 -3.25 2.10
N GLU A 62 -26.41 -1.99 2.32
CA GLU A 62 -27.46 -1.32 1.56
C GLU A 62 -27.10 -1.23 0.07
N ALA A 63 -25.84 -0.89 -0.23
CA ALA A 63 -25.39 -0.75 -1.61
C ALA A 63 -25.22 -2.09 -2.36
N TYR A 64 -24.69 -3.12 -1.69
CA TYR A 64 -24.22 -4.35 -2.33
C TYR A 64 -24.99 -5.62 -1.93
N GLY A 65 -25.68 -5.63 -0.80
CA GLY A 65 -26.42 -6.80 -0.29
C GLY A 65 -25.56 -8.06 -0.23
N ASP A 66 -26.10 -9.17 -0.75
CA ASP A 66 -25.44 -10.50 -0.77
C ASP A 66 -24.23 -10.58 -1.73
N ALA A 67 -23.94 -9.51 -2.49
CA ALA A 67 -22.73 -9.43 -3.28
C ALA A 67 -21.49 -9.14 -2.41
N LEU A 68 -21.65 -8.51 -1.24
CA LEU A 68 -20.55 -8.20 -0.33
C LEU A 68 -19.99 -9.48 0.29
N LEU A 69 -18.73 -9.77 0.01
CA LEU A 69 -18.00 -10.93 0.55
C LEU A 69 -17.43 -10.68 1.93
N GLY A 70 -17.13 -9.42 2.26
CA GLY A 70 -16.41 -9.03 3.46
C GLY A 70 -15.53 -7.82 3.24
N PHE A 71 -14.67 -7.56 4.21
CA PHE A 71 -13.75 -6.42 4.22
C PHE A 71 -12.29 -6.83 4.40
N VAL A 72 -11.41 -6.12 3.70
CA VAL A 72 -10.00 -5.99 4.09
C VAL A 72 -9.84 -4.60 4.68
N VAL A 73 -9.43 -4.55 5.95
CA VAL A 73 -9.08 -3.28 6.60
C VAL A 73 -7.61 -3.00 6.33
N ASN A 74 -7.28 -1.83 5.80
CA ASN A 74 -5.91 -1.44 5.43
C ASN A 74 -5.45 -0.21 6.24
N ARG A 75 -4.16 0.10 6.24
CA ARG A 75 -3.58 1.24 6.99
C ARG A 75 -3.80 1.15 8.51
N ARG A 76 -3.83 -0.06 9.08
CA ARG A 76 -3.85 -0.22 10.53
C ARG A 76 -2.53 0.32 11.10
N THR A 77 -2.63 1.33 11.96
CA THR A 77 -1.45 1.90 12.63
C THR A 77 -0.83 0.89 13.58
N ARG A 78 0.46 1.07 13.90
CA ARG A 78 1.18 0.15 14.81
C ARG A 78 0.50 -0.03 16.17
N TYR A 79 -0.11 1.02 16.70
CA TYR A 79 -0.76 1.01 18.02
C TYR A 79 -2.21 0.50 18.00
N ALA A 80 -2.77 0.29 16.81
CA ALA A 80 -4.16 -0.11 16.60
C ALA A 80 -4.36 -1.63 16.57
N GLU A 81 -3.31 -2.42 16.80
CA GLU A 81 -3.38 -3.89 16.73
C GLU A 81 -4.44 -4.50 17.64
N ARG A 82 -4.44 -4.11 18.92
CA ARG A 82 -5.42 -4.61 19.90
C ARG A 82 -6.83 -4.15 19.58
N ASP A 83 -7.01 -2.88 19.24
CA ASP A 83 -8.34 -2.34 18.89
C ASP A 83 -8.90 -3.03 17.63
N ALA A 84 -8.05 -3.29 16.64
CA ALA A 84 -8.44 -4.00 15.43
C ALA A 84 -8.92 -5.44 15.72
N ALA A 85 -8.22 -6.15 16.60
CA ALA A 85 -8.51 -7.55 16.94
C ALA A 85 -9.67 -7.70 17.94
N ASP A 86 -9.68 -6.90 19.00
CA ASP A 86 -10.58 -7.09 20.16
C ASP A 86 -11.91 -6.34 20.00
N ARG A 87 -11.94 -5.28 19.19
CA ARG A 87 -13.14 -4.46 18.98
C ARG A 87 -13.61 -4.46 17.53
N LEU A 88 -12.78 -3.96 16.61
CA LEU A 88 -13.22 -3.68 15.24
C LEU A 88 -13.65 -4.94 14.49
N ALA A 89 -12.80 -5.99 14.46
CA ALA A 89 -13.14 -7.21 13.73
C ALA A 89 -14.41 -7.88 14.28
N PRO A 90 -14.57 -8.11 15.60
CA PRO A 90 -15.83 -8.62 16.16
C PRO A 90 -17.05 -7.75 15.85
N GLU A 91 -16.91 -6.42 15.87
CA GLU A 91 -18.00 -5.50 15.58
C GLU A 91 -18.46 -5.59 14.12
N LEU A 92 -17.54 -5.65 13.16
CA LEU A 92 -17.85 -5.80 11.74
C LEU A 92 -18.48 -7.18 11.44
N GLU A 93 -17.96 -8.23 12.07
CA GLU A 93 -18.48 -9.59 11.93
C GLU A 93 -19.90 -9.70 12.51
N ALA A 94 -20.15 -9.13 13.69
CA ALA A 94 -21.49 -9.08 14.30
C ALA A 94 -22.48 -8.29 13.44
N ALA A 95 -22.02 -7.26 12.72
CA ALA A 95 -22.81 -6.52 11.73
C ALA A 95 -23.03 -7.28 10.41
N GLY A 96 -22.54 -8.53 10.31
CA GLY A 96 -22.77 -9.43 9.19
C GLY A 96 -21.82 -9.23 8.01
N ALA A 97 -20.67 -8.60 8.21
CA ALA A 97 -19.63 -8.52 7.18
C ALA A 97 -18.31 -9.09 7.70
N PRO A 98 -17.85 -10.24 7.18
CA PRO A 98 -16.65 -10.87 7.67
C PRO A 98 -15.41 -10.02 7.37
N VAL A 99 -14.48 -9.99 8.32
CA VAL A 99 -13.17 -9.37 8.11
C VAL A 99 -12.24 -10.43 7.55
N ILE A 100 -11.91 -10.29 6.27
CA ILE A 100 -11.04 -11.22 5.54
C ILE A 100 -9.58 -11.01 5.92
N GLY A 101 -9.21 -9.78 6.32
CA GLY A 101 -7.88 -9.48 6.82
C GLY A 101 -7.72 -8.05 7.29
N VAL A 102 -6.68 -7.82 8.07
CA VAL A 102 -6.28 -6.50 8.55
C VAL A 102 -4.81 -6.25 8.20
N LEU A 103 -4.57 -5.33 7.28
CA LEU A 103 -3.24 -4.93 6.82
C LEU A 103 -2.75 -3.72 7.62
N ALA A 104 -1.53 -3.83 8.13
CA ALA A 104 -0.82 -2.72 8.73
C ALA A 104 -0.48 -1.66 7.68
N GLU A 105 -0.34 -0.41 8.10
CA GLU A 105 0.37 0.58 7.29
C GLU A 105 1.83 0.16 7.10
N GLU A 106 2.36 0.33 5.88
CA GLU A 106 3.72 -0.04 5.54
C GLU A 106 4.41 1.13 4.86
N ARG A 107 5.54 1.56 5.43
CA ARG A 107 6.25 2.77 5.01
C ARG A 107 6.85 2.62 3.62
N LEU A 108 7.32 1.41 3.30
CA LEU A 108 7.83 1.08 1.98
C LEU A 108 6.83 1.39 0.85
N MET A 109 5.51 1.29 1.10
CA MET A 109 4.49 1.61 0.09
C MET A 109 4.52 3.08 -0.31
N LEU A 110 4.87 3.95 0.64
CA LEU A 110 4.95 5.41 0.48
C LEU A 110 6.33 5.89 0.03
N ALA A 111 7.32 5.00 -0.05
CA ALA A 111 8.69 5.37 -0.41
C ALA A 111 8.77 5.77 -1.90
N PRO A 112 9.21 7.00 -2.25
CA PRO A 112 9.55 7.33 -3.62
C PRO A 112 10.88 6.68 -4.03
N THR A 113 11.13 6.59 -5.33
CA THR A 113 12.50 6.33 -5.82
C THR A 113 13.35 7.61 -5.76
N VAL A 114 14.67 7.47 -5.74
CA VAL A 114 15.60 8.61 -5.86
C VAL A 114 15.31 9.43 -7.13
N ARG A 115 14.96 8.76 -8.23
CA ARG A 115 14.55 9.40 -9.49
C ARG A 115 13.34 10.31 -9.32
N GLN A 116 12.29 9.84 -8.64
CA GLN A 116 11.10 10.64 -8.39
C GLN A 116 11.41 11.88 -7.55
N VAL A 117 12.32 11.73 -6.56
CA VAL A 117 12.79 12.85 -5.75
C VAL A 117 13.57 13.85 -6.62
N MET A 118 14.48 13.38 -7.46
CA MET A 118 15.25 14.23 -8.38
C MET A 118 14.34 15.02 -9.33
N GLU A 119 13.38 14.35 -9.97
CA GLU A 119 12.42 14.96 -10.90
C GLU A 119 11.53 16.00 -10.20
N LEU A 120 11.00 15.67 -9.01
CA LEU A 120 10.16 16.58 -8.23
C LEU A 120 10.91 17.86 -7.84
N LEU A 121 12.15 17.71 -7.39
CA LEU A 121 12.97 18.83 -6.92
C LEU A 121 13.63 19.61 -8.05
N GLY A 122 13.61 19.11 -9.29
CA GLY A 122 14.40 19.66 -10.40
C GLY A 122 15.90 19.53 -10.14
N GLY A 123 16.32 18.47 -9.46
CA GLY A 123 17.70 18.26 -9.04
C GLY A 123 18.62 17.79 -10.17
N THR A 124 19.91 18.11 -10.05
CA THR A 124 20.95 17.65 -10.96
C THR A 124 21.76 16.52 -10.31
N LEU A 125 21.95 15.42 -11.03
CA LEU A 125 22.72 14.26 -10.58
C LEU A 125 24.21 14.43 -10.88
N PHE A 126 25.07 14.16 -9.90
CA PHE A 126 26.54 14.26 -10.01
C PHE A 126 27.28 12.94 -9.80
N ALA A 127 26.67 11.95 -9.18
CA ALA A 127 27.28 10.64 -8.91
C ALA A 127 26.21 9.57 -8.71
N GLY A 128 26.59 8.29 -8.84
CA GLY A 128 25.76 7.16 -8.39
C GLY A 128 24.47 6.91 -9.20
N ALA A 129 24.53 7.06 -10.53
CA ALA A 129 23.36 6.94 -11.40
C ALA A 129 22.66 5.57 -11.35
N SER A 130 23.38 4.51 -10.96
CA SER A 130 22.80 3.17 -10.81
C SER A 130 21.73 3.12 -9.70
N GLY A 131 21.84 4.01 -8.70
CA GLY A 131 20.99 4.03 -7.51
C GLY A 131 19.69 4.81 -7.68
N LEU A 132 19.39 5.31 -8.88
CA LEU A 132 18.21 6.15 -9.12
C LEU A 132 16.87 5.45 -8.83
N ASP A 133 16.83 4.13 -8.94
CA ASP A 133 15.61 3.35 -8.67
C ASP A 133 15.51 2.87 -7.21
N ARG A 134 16.51 3.15 -6.36
CA ARG A 134 16.46 2.81 -4.91
C ARG A 134 15.31 3.57 -4.25
N LEU A 135 14.64 2.93 -3.30
CA LEU A 135 13.52 3.52 -2.54
C LEU A 135 14.01 4.34 -1.34
N ILE A 136 13.42 5.50 -1.10
CA ILE A 136 13.70 6.33 0.07
C ILE A 136 12.53 6.24 1.04
N GLU A 137 12.73 5.60 2.18
CA GLU A 137 11.73 5.55 3.24
C GLU A 137 11.84 6.76 4.17
N HIS A 138 13.06 7.24 4.43
CA HIS A 138 13.32 8.26 5.43
C HIS A 138 14.08 9.43 4.83
N PHE A 139 13.69 10.66 5.17
CA PHE A 139 14.46 11.86 4.86
C PHE A 139 15.08 12.39 6.14
N LEU A 140 16.40 12.55 6.14
CA LEU A 140 17.15 13.17 7.23
C LEU A 140 17.65 14.54 6.82
N ILE A 141 17.59 15.52 7.72
CA ILE A 141 18.10 16.87 7.45
C ILE A 141 19.39 17.07 8.24
N GLY A 142 20.51 17.14 7.51
CA GLY A 142 21.83 17.49 8.03
C GLY A 142 21.93 18.97 8.37
N GLY A 143 21.36 19.35 9.52
CA GLY A 143 21.36 20.73 10.05
C GLY A 143 22.61 21.07 10.89
N LEU A 144 22.43 21.34 12.18
CA LEU A 144 23.54 21.53 13.12
C LEU A 144 23.80 20.22 13.87
N VAL A 145 24.28 19.21 13.14
CA VAL A 145 24.68 17.93 13.76
C VAL A 145 26.01 18.17 14.49
N THR A 146 25.94 18.35 15.81
CA THR A 146 27.11 18.52 16.69
C THR A 146 27.56 17.22 17.35
N GLU A 147 26.73 16.18 17.26
CA GLU A 147 27.03 14.82 17.72
C GLU A 147 27.78 14.00 16.66
N TRP A 148 28.31 12.85 17.07
CA TRP A 148 28.96 11.93 16.13
C TRP A 148 27.97 11.46 15.06
N GLY A 149 28.40 11.53 13.80
CA GLY A 149 27.55 11.29 12.63
C GLY A 149 26.79 9.97 12.66
N GLY A 150 27.34 8.91 13.26
CA GLY A 150 26.67 7.61 13.27
C GLY A 150 25.44 7.55 14.15
N ASN A 151 25.35 8.34 15.22
CA ASN A 151 24.13 8.40 16.03
C ASN A 151 22.95 8.96 15.23
N TYR A 152 23.24 9.88 14.30
CA TYR A 152 22.22 10.55 13.50
C TYR A 152 21.99 9.87 12.14
N PHE A 153 23.06 9.57 11.40
CA PHE A 153 23.00 9.02 10.04
C PHE A 153 22.99 7.49 9.98
N ASN A 154 23.09 6.75 11.09
CA ASN A 154 22.92 5.28 11.08
C ASN A 154 21.61 4.81 11.72
N ARG A 155 20.71 5.74 12.06
CA ARG A 155 19.53 5.45 12.88
C ARG A 155 18.35 4.89 12.10
N LEU A 156 18.26 5.15 10.79
CA LEU A 156 17.14 4.74 9.94
C LEU A 156 17.66 4.09 8.66
N PRO A 157 17.05 2.97 8.22
CA PRO A 157 17.38 2.34 6.95
C PRO A 157 16.81 3.15 5.77
N ASN A 158 17.30 2.85 4.57
CA ASN A 158 16.74 3.33 3.30
C ASN A 158 16.50 4.84 3.27
N GLN A 159 17.47 5.61 3.79
CA GLN A 159 17.31 7.04 4.00
C GLN A 159 17.94 7.86 2.86
N ALA A 160 17.40 9.05 2.62
CA ALA A 160 18.09 10.12 1.92
C ALA A 160 18.50 11.21 2.92
N VAL A 161 19.71 11.74 2.77
CA VAL A 161 20.19 12.85 3.60
C VAL A 161 20.12 14.14 2.79
N ILE A 162 19.51 15.17 3.36
CA ILE A 162 19.41 16.52 2.81
C ILE A 162 20.40 17.38 3.60
N ALA A 163 21.43 17.89 2.95
CA ALA A 163 22.45 18.73 3.58
C ALA A 163 22.66 20.00 2.76
N ARG A 164 23.14 21.07 3.41
CA ARG A 164 23.46 22.32 2.70
C ARG A 164 24.75 22.14 1.90
N GLY A 165 24.83 22.67 0.69
CA GLY A 165 26.01 22.56 -0.18
C GLY A 165 27.31 23.06 0.46
N GLY A 166 27.24 24.11 1.28
CA GLY A 166 28.39 24.67 2.01
C GLY A 166 28.83 23.90 3.27
N ARG A 167 28.21 22.76 3.60
CA ARG A 167 28.49 21.96 4.81
C ARG A 167 29.08 20.60 4.47
N ALA A 168 30.25 20.63 3.86
CA ALA A 168 30.91 19.42 3.38
C ALA A 168 31.36 18.47 4.52
N ASP A 169 31.57 18.99 5.72
CA ASP A 169 31.76 18.22 6.94
C ASP A 169 30.57 17.29 7.22
N ILE A 170 29.34 17.81 7.09
CA ILE A 170 28.10 17.03 7.24
C ILE A 170 27.93 16.04 6.10
N GLN A 171 28.21 16.47 4.86
CA GLN A 171 28.09 15.63 3.67
C GLN A 171 29.00 14.40 3.75
N MET A 172 30.26 14.61 4.13
CA MET A 172 31.23 13.53 4.32
C MET A 172 30.86 12.63 5.50
N SER A 173 30.35 13.21 6.59
CA SER A 173 29.85 12.44 7.73
C SER A 173 28.70 11.51 7.32
N ALA A 174 27.74 12.01 6.54
CA ALA A 174 26.63 11.22 6.03
C ALA A 174 27.09 10.07 5.11
N LEU A 175 28.04 10.33 4.20
CA LEU A 175 28.62 9.32 3.30
C LEU A 175 29.40 8.21 4.00
N ASN A 176 29.65 8.31 5.32
CA ASN A 176 30.25 7.22 6.08
C ASN A 176 29.23 6.18 6.56
N PHE A 177 27.93 6.39 6.33
CA PHE A 177 26.84 5.51 6.76
C PHE A 177 25.95 5.11 5.58
N PRO A 178 25.16 4.03 5.69
CA PRO A 178 24.27 3.60 4.62
C PRO A 178 23.19 4.65 4.31
N LEU A 179 23.17 5.15 3.06
CA LEU A 179 22.13 6.05 2.56
C LEU A 179 21.85 5.75 1.08
N ASN A 180 20.60 5.95 0.68
CA ASN A 180 20.13 5.72 -0.69
C ASN A 180 20.30 6.95 -1.58
N ALA A 181 20.42 8.15 -1.01
CA ALA A 181 20.78 9.37 -1.73
C ALA A 181 21.31 10.47 -0.81
N LEU A 182 22.18 11.32 -1.33
CA LEU A 182 22.59 12.59 -0.72
C LEU A 182 22.07 13.75 -1.58
N VAL A 183 21.31 14.67 -0.98
CA VAL A 183 20.72 15.84 -1.64
C VAL A 183 21.36 17.10 -1.07
N LEU A 184 22.04 17.87 -1.90
CA LEU A 184 22.71 19.12 -1.53
C LEU A 184 21.86 20.33 -1.90
N THR A 185 21.46 21.11 -0.91
CA THR A 185 20.59 22.27 -1.09
C THR A 185 21.38 23.57 -1.21
N GLY A 186 20.82 24.56 -1.91
CA GLY A 186 21.39 25.89 -2.08
C GLY A 186 22.73 25.91 -2.81
N CYS A 187 22.94 24.96 -3.73
CA CYS A 187 24.17 24.89 -4.53
C CYS A 187 23.89 24.31 -5.92
N THR A 188 24.67 24.75 -6.91
CA THR A 188 24.61 24.21 -8.28
C THR A 188 25.60 23.07 -8.47
N GLN A 189 26.74 23.09 -7.76
CA GLN A 189 27.76 22.05 -7.82
C GLN A 189 28.17 21.57 -6.42
N PRO A 190 28.39 20.25 -6.25
CA PRO A 190 28.93 19.70 -5.02
C PRO A 190 30.44 19.98 -4.89
N PRO A 191 30.99 19.98 -3.67
CA PRO A 191 32.44 19.93 -3.48
C PRO A 191 33.05 18.69 -4.15
N GLN A 192 34.19 18.85 -4.84
CA GLN A 192 34.77 17.78 -5.67
C GLN A 192 35.05 16.48 -4.90
N TYR A 193 35.56 16.57 -3.67
CA TYR A 193 35.85 15.39 -2.85
C TYR A 193 34.58 14.68 -2.35
N VAL A 194 33.47 15.41 -2.18
CA VAL A 194 32.16 14.83 -1.84
C VAL A 194 31.62 14.07 -3.04
N ALA A 195 31.71 14.64 -4.25
CA ALA A 195 31.32 13.96 -5.48
C ALA A 195 32.13 12.70 -5.74
N GLN A 196 33.46 12.77 -5.60
CA GLN A 196 34.33 11.60 -5.72
C GLN A 196 34.01 10.52 -4.69
N ARG A 197 33.72 10.90 -3.45
CA ARG A 197 33.34 9.96 -2.40
C ARG A 197 31.99 9.31 -2.72
N ALA A 198 30.98 10.07 -3.11
CA ALA A 198 29.67 9.55 -3.48
C ALA A 198 29.76 8.59 -4.67
N GLU A 199 30.57 8.92 -5.69
CA GLU A 199 30.84 8.05 -6.83
C GLU A 199 31.51 6.74 -6.41
N SER A 200 32.53 6.80 -5.54
CA SER A 200 33.22 5.60 -5.04
C SER A 200 32.32 4.65 -4.25
N LEU A 201 31.25 5.19 -3.66
CA LEU A 201 30.26 4.43 -2.88
C LEU A 201 29.03 4.07 -3.72
N ASP A 202 28.95 4.53 -4.98
CA ASP A 202 27.77 4.41 -5.83
C ASP A 202 26.49 4.89 -5.13
N VAL A 203 26.60 6.07 -4.50
CA VAL A 203 25.51 6.77 -3.83
C VAL A 203 25.04 7.92 -4.73
N PRO A 204 23.75 7.98 -5.10
CA PRO A 204 23.18 9.11 -5.80
C PRO A 204 23.47 10.43 -5.09
N LEU A 205 24.18 11.33 -5.76
CA LEU A 205 24.45 12.69 -5.29
C LEU A 205 23.68 13.70 -6.14
N LEU A 206 22.71 14.37 -5.53
CA LEU A 206 21.86 15.37 -6.17
C LEU A 206 22.24 16.76 -5.66
N THR A 207 22.21 17.78 -6.52
CA THR A 207 22.13 19.18 -6.09
C THR A 207 20.78 19.77 -6.45
N VAL A 208 20.30 20.69 -5.62
CA VAL A 208 19.08 21.46 -5.84
C VAL A 208 19.34 22.92 -5.50
N GLU A 209 18.78 23.83 -6.30
CA GLU A 209 18.97 25.28 -6.09
C GLU A 209 18.25 25.80 -4.85
N ARG A 210 17.11 25.18 -4.50
CA ARG A 210 16.28 25.53 -3.35
C ARG A 210 17.05 25.41 -2.04
N ASN A 211 16.66 26.21 -1.05
CA ASN A 211 17.21 26.07 0.29
C ASN A 211 16.64 24.83 1.01
N THR A 212 17.18 24.48 2.18
CA THR A 212 16.76 23.27 2.92
C THR A 212 15.28 23.27 3.31
N HIS A 213 14.72 24.41 3.69
CA HIS A 213 13.34 24.53 4.10
C HIS A 213 12.40 24.35 2.91
N GLU A 214 12.64 25.08 1.82
CA GLU A 214 11.89 24.95 0.56
C GLU A 214 11.97 23.55 -0.04
N THR A 215 13.11 22.87 0.12
CA THR A 215 13.29 21.48 -0.31
C THR A 215 12.42 20.54 0.54
N ALA A 216 12.40 20.72 1.86
CA ALA A 216 11.58 19.92 2.75
C ALA A 216 10.08 20.10 2.46
N GLU A 217 9.63 21.33 2.25
CA GLU A 217 8.24 21.63 1.87
C GLU A 217 7.88 21.01 0.52
N ALA A 218 8.77 21.11 -0.49
CA ALA A 218 8.52 20.51 -1.80
C ALA A 218 8.37 18.98 -1.74
N LEU A 219 9.08 18.32 -0.82
CA LEU A 219 8.98 16.87 -0.62
C LEU A 219 7.63 16.42 -0.06
N GLU A 220 6.82 17.30 0.53
CA GLU A 220 5.47 16.94 0.97
C GLU A 220 4.58 16.52 -0.21
N ALA A 221 4.84 17.05 -1.41
CA ALA A 221 4.13 16.68 -2.63
C ALA A 221 4.43 15.25 -3.12
N LEU A 222 5.42 14.56 -2.53
CA LEU A 222 5.77 13.18 -2.92
C LEU A 222 4.59 12.22 -2.82
N ALA A 223 3.72 12.40 -1.83
CA ALA A 223 2.55 11.54 -1.64
C ALA A 223 1.64 11.46 -2.89
N GLY A 224 1.64 12.50 -3.74
CA GLY A 224 0.86 12.53 -4.98
C GLY A 224 1.53 11.88 -6.19
N ILE A 225 2.84 11.60 -6.13
CA ILE A 225 3.60 11.08 -7.28
C ILE A 225 4.24 9.71 -7.05
N VAL A 226 4.27 9.23 -5.80
CA VAL A 226 4.81 7.89 -5.48
C VAL A 226 4.08 6.81 -6.28
N THR A 227 4.85 5.99 -6.99
CA THR A 227 4.30 4.91 -7.81
C THR A 227 4.24 3.62 -7.00
N VAL A 228 3.25 2.79 -7.33
CA VAL A 228 3.12 1.42 -6.77
C VAL A 228 3.94 0.39 -7.57
N HIS A 229 4.44 0.77 -8.76
CA HIS A 229 5.16 -0.10 -9.68
C HIS A 229 6.64 -0.21 -9.31
N HIS A 230 6.92 -0.81 -8.16
CA HIS A 230 8.27 -1.14 -7.75
C HIS A 230 8.34 -2.57 -7.23
N ARG A 231 9.34 -3.34 -7.66
CA ARG A 231 9.46 -4.76 -7.34
C ARG A 231 9.43 -5.02 -5.83
N GLU A 232 10.24 -4.30 -5.06
CA GLU A 232 10.29 -4.45 -3.59
C GLU A 232 8.93 -4.16 -2.92
N LYS A 233 8.16 -3.19 -3.45
CA LYS A 233 6.81 -2.89 -2.93
C LYS A 233 5.86 -4.05 -3.22
N ILE A 234 5.91 -4.60 -4.43
CA ILE A 234 5.06 -5.74 -4.82
C ILE A 234 5.37 -6.96 -3.97
N GLU A 235 6.66 -7.29 -3.79
CA GLU A 235 7.10 -8.43 -2.99
C GLU A 235 6.67 -8.26 -1.52
N ARG A 236 6.89 -7.07 -0.94
CA ARG A 236 6.49 -6.78 0.45
C ARG A 236 4.98 -6.84 0.63
N PHE A 237 4.22 -6.22 -0.27
CA PHE A 237 2.76 -6.22 -0.19
C PHE A 237 2.18 -7.64 -0.36
N THR A 238 2.74 -8.42 -1.27
CA THR A 238 2.35 -9.84 -1.45
C THR A 238 2.54 -10.62 -0.15
N ALA A 239 3.72 -10.50 0.48
CA ALA A 239 3.99 -11.16 1.76
C ALA A 239 3.02 -10.70 2.87
N MET A 240 2.67 -9.41 2.92
CA MET A 240 1.68 -8.91 3.88
C MET A 240 0.29 -9.50 3.64
N VAL A 241 -0.14 -9.62 2.38
CA VAL A 241 -1.42 -10.22 2.02
C VAL A 241 -1.45 -11.69 2.42
N GLU A 242 -0.40 -12.46 2.10
CA GLU A 242 -0.30 -13.88 2.46
C GLU A 242 -0.31 -14.12 3.98
N GLN A 243 0.23 -13.19 4.77
CA GLN A 243 0.30 -13.31 6.23
C GLN A 243 -0.98 -12.87 6.94
N CYS A 244 -1.67 -11.86 6.42
CA CYS A 244 -2.72 -11.16 7.16
C CYS A 244 -4.12 -11.29 6.56
N VAL A 245 -4.24 -11.85 5.34
CA VAL A 245 -5.51 -12.02 4.64
C VAL A 245 -5.81 -13.51 4.49
N ASP A 246 -7.00 -13.93 4.93
CA ASP A 246 -7.49 -15.30 4.75
C ASP A 246 -7.93 -15.52 3.29
N LEU A 247 -6.95 -15.82 2.45
CA LEU A 247 -7.14 -16.07 1.02
C LEU A 247 -7.98 -17.32 0.75
N ASP A 248 -7.91 -18.33 1.61
CA ASP A 248 -8.71 -19.55 1.49
C ASP A 248 -10.19 -19.25 1.75
N ALA A 249 -10.49 -18.48 2.80
CA ALA A 249 -11.85 -18.07 3.09
C ALA A 249 -12.40 -17.07 2.06
N LEU A 250 -11.54 -16.26 1.43
CA LEU A 250 -11.92 -15.44 0.28
C LEU A 250 -12.24 -16.31 -0.95
N ALA A 251 -11.37 -17.26 -1.29
CA ALA A 251 -11.56 -18.17 -2.41
C ALA A 251 -12.82 -19.03 -2.26
N ALA A 252 -13.08 -19.55 -1.06
CA ALA A 252 -14.29 -20.31 -0.75
C ALA A 252 -15.57 -19.49 -0.95
N ARG A 253 -15.52 -18.18 -0.66
CA ARG A 253 -16.63 -17.24 -0.86
C ARG A 253 -16.80 -16.78 -2.32
N LEU A 254 -15.72 -16.79 -3.10
CA LEU A 254 -15.74 -16.52 -4.54
C LEU A 254 -16.26 -17.71 -5.35
N ALA A 255 -16.03 -18.94 -4.87
CA ALA A 255 -16.50 -20.13 -5.54
C ALA A 255 -18.04 -20.10 -5.68
N PRO A 256 -18.60 -20.42 -6.87
CA PRO A 256 -20.04 -20.52 -7.02
C PRO A 256 -20.55 -21.59 -6.04
N ALA A 257 -21.61 -21.26 -5.29
CA ALA A 257 -22.26 -22.20 -4.40
C ALA A 257 -22.52 -23.50 -5.19
N LYS A 258 -21.79 -24.58 -4.86
CA LYS A 258 -21.98 -25.89 -5.49
C LYS A 258 -23.48 -26.14 -5.49
N ALA A 259 -24.08 -26.26 -6.68
CA ALA A 259 -25.48 -26.61 -6.82
C ALA A 259 -25.73 -27.83 -5.93
N ARG A 260 -26.50 -27.65 -4.86
CA ARG A 260 -26.95 -28.76 -4.02
C ARG A 260 -27.65 -29.71 -4.98
N ARG A 261 -26.98 -30.82 -5.34
CA ARG A 261 -27.60 -31.90 -6.11
C ARG A 261 -28.86 -32.27 -5.32
N PRO A 262 -30.06 -32.18 -5.91
CA PRO A 262 -31.24 -32.65 -5.21
C PRO A 262 -30.98 -34.12 -4.88
N ALA A 263 -31.13 -34.46 -3.60
CA ALA A 263 -30.95 -35.83 -3.13
C ALA A 263 -31.70 -36.76 -4.08
N ARG A 264 -30.97 -37.68 -4.73
CA ARG A 264 -31.58 -38.72 -5.57
C ARG A 264 -32.66 -39.37 -4.73
N ARG A 265 -33.94 -39.12 -5.05
CA ARG A 265 -35.05 -39.84 -4.45
C ARG A 265 -34.77 -41.32 -4.68
N ARG A 266 -34.54 -42.06 -3.60
CA ARG A 266 -34.44 -43.53 -3.66
C ARG A 266 -35.72 -44.04 -4.33
N PRO A 267 -35.64 -44.97 -5.29
CA PRO A 267 -36.83 -45.59 -5.84
C PRO A 267 -37.59 -46.28 -4.70
N ARG A 268 -38.90 -46.03 -4.61
CA ARG A 268 -39.79 -46.74 -3.68
C ARG A 268 -39.72 -48.23 -4.00
N ALA A 269 -39.41 -49.06 -3.00
CA ALA A 269 -39.50 -50.50 -3.10
C ALA A 269 -40.93 -50.93 -3.51
N PRO A 270 -41.09 -51.96 -4.36
CA PRO A 270 -42.40 -52.43 -4.75
C PRO A 270 -43.12 -53.04 -3.54
N ARG A 271 -44.39 -52.66 -3.35
CA ARG A 271 -45.27 -53.24 -2.34
C ARG A 271 -45.42 -54.74 -2.61
N ALA A 272 -45.01 -55.57 -1.65
CA ALA A 272 -45.32 -56.98 -1.65
C ALA A 272 -46.84 -57.18 -1.69
N ARG A 273 -47.32 -57.91 -2.71
CA ARG A 273 -48.67 -58.46 -2.74
C ARG A 273 -48.76 -59.50 -1.63
N LYS A 274 -49.74 -59.35 -0.73
CA LYS A 274 -50.20 -60.45 0.11
C LYS A 274 -50.93 -61.45 -0.78
N SER A 275 -50.45 -62.69 -0.83
CA SER A 275 -51.22 -63.85 -1.25
C SER A 275 -51.41 -64.75 -0.05
N THR A 276 -52.67 -65.18 0.13
CA THR A 276 -53.22 -66.15 1.10
C THR A 276 -53.11 -65.80 2.57
#